data_AF-A0A816PXH8-F1
#
_entry.id   AF-A0A816PXH8-F1
#
_cell.length_a   1.000
_cell.length_b   1.000
_cell.length_c   1.000
_cell.angle_alpha   90.00
_cell.angle_beta   90.00
_cell.angle_gamma   90.00
#
_symmetry.space_group_name_H-M   'P 1'
#
loop_
_entity.id
_entity.type
_entity.pdbx_description
1 polymer ?
#
loop_
_entity_poly.entity_id
_entity_poly.type
_entity_poly.pdbx_seq_one_letter_code
_entity_poly.pdbx_strand_id
1 'polypeptide(L)'
;MSSFLPKIEQMLHDWSTASLSNIFVSKPSISTDLELLAFKWSNNIDKLRILHRFDSWYIIPSSNSFITPAVSLQMYQLQQWISFDEFVAWLKSCWLVCPLNSCTCPSGLKYYICKHSIGLAMLLNKYEVNGKTRLQLLGKRRGKGRSKRVRTALLS
;
A
#
# COMPACT_ATOMS: atom_id res chain seq x y z
N MET A 1 -6.61 28.58 43.81
CA MET A 1 -5.87 27.74 42.84
C MET A 1 -6.19 26.25 43.06
N SER A 2 -7.46 25.82 42.99
CA SER A 2 -7.88 24.45 43.41
C SER A 2 -8.65 23.64 42.37
N SER A 3 -8.76 24.10 41.11
CA SER A 3 -9.57 23.45 40.08
C SER A 3 -8.81 22.51 39.12
N PHE A 4 -7.51 22.31 39.34
CA PHE A 4 -6.67 21.49 38.45
C PHE A 4 -6.77 20.00 38.76
N LEU A 5 -6.63 19.61 40.02
CA LEU A 5 -6.67 18.20 40.43
C LEU A 5 -8.01 17.52 40.11
N PRO A 6 -9.18 18.13 40.38
CA PRO A 6 -10.46 17.51 40.02
C PRO A 6 -10.65 17.31 38.51
N LYS A 7 -10.05 18.18 37.68
CA LYS A 7 -10.11 18.04 36.22
C LYS A 7 -9.23 16.90 35.71
N ILE A 8 -8.05 16.70 36.31
CA ILE A 8 -7.20 15.55 35.96
C ILE A 8 -7.87 14.25 36.38
N GLU A 9 -8.44 14.21 37.58
CA GLU A 9 -9.14 13.03 38.08
C GLU A 9 -10.31 12.64 37.17
N GLN A 10 -11.12 13.62 36.75
CA GLN A 10 -12.19 13.41 35.78
C GLN A 10 -11.65 12.89 34.43
N MET A 11 -10.57 13.48 33.90
CA MET A 11 -9.98 13.02 32.64
C MET A 11 -9.48 11.58 32.70
N LEU A 12 -8.83 11.19 33.81
CA LEU A 12 -8.35 9.82 34.00
C LEU A 12 -9.49 8.83 34.18
N HIS A 13 -10.52 9.21 34.95
CA HIS A 13 -11.73 8.43 35.10
C HIS A 13 -12.43 8.23 33.74
N ASP A 14 -12.60 9.29 32.96
CA ASP A 14 -13.21 9.23 31.63
C ASP A 14 -12.39 8.37 30.67
N TRP A 15 -11.06 8.43 30.68
CA TRP A 15 -10.21 7.56 29.84
C TRP A 15 -10.27 6.09 30.23
N SER A 16 -10.38 5.79 31.52
CA SER A 16 -10.43 4.42 32.05
C SER A 16 -11.81 3.76 31.91
N THR A 17 -12.87 4.56 31.92
CA THR A 17 -14.27 4.07 31.85
C THR A 17 -14.92 4.26 30.49
N ALA A 18 -14.37 5.11 29.61
CA ALA A 18 -14.83 5.20 28.23
C ALA A 18 -14.66 3.84 27.55
N SER A 19 -15.75 3.33 26.96
CA SER A 19 -15.70 2.09 26.21
C SER A 19 -14.66 2.22 25.09
N LEU A 20 -13.58 1.44 25.19
CA LEU A 20 -12.47 1.40 24.22
C LEU A 20 -12.94 1.15 22.77
N SER A 21 -14.18 0.71 22.57
CA SER A 21 -14.84 0.52 21.29
C SER A 21 -14.91 1.78 20.40
N ASN A 22 -14.89 2.99 20.99
CA ASN A 22 -15.05 4.24 20.23
C ASN A 22 -13.76 5.04 20.01
N ILE A 23 -12.66 4.71 20.69
CA ILE A 23 -11.42 5.52 20.66
C ILE A 23 -10.44 4.99 19.60
N PHE A 24 -10.48 3.68 19.31
CA PHE A 24 -9.55 3.06 18.38
C PHE A 24 -10.23 2.79 17.04
N VAL A 25 -9.69 3.42 16.00
CA VAL A 25 -10.02 3.09 14.61
C VAL A 25 -9.59 1.63 14.38
N SER A 26 -10.56 0.72 14.43
CA SER A 26 -10.33 -0.73 14.31
C SER A 26 -9.97 -1.16 12.89
N LYS A 27 -10.27 -0.31 11.89
CA LYS A 27 -9.95 -0.55 10.48
C LYS A 27 -9.39 0.71 9.83
N PRO A 28 -8.22 0.64 9.17
CA PRO A 28 -7.68 1.79 8.47
C PRO A 28 -8.65 2.24 7.38
N SER A 29 -8.91 3.55 7.29
CA SER A 29 -9.68 4.11 6.19
C SER A 29 -8.81 4.20 4.94
N ILE A 30 -9.36 3.76 3.80
CA ILE A 30 -8.68 3.85 2.50
C ILE A 30 -9.05 5.18 1.87
N SER A 31 -8.08 6.08 1.73
CA SER A 31 -8.29 7.34 1.01
C SER A 31 -8.33 7.12 -0.51
N THR A 32 -9.06 7.98 -1.21
CA THR A 32 -9.14 7.99 -2.68
C THR A 32 -7.74 8.05 -3.31
N ASP A 33 -6.83 8.85 -2.75
CA ASP A 33 -5.46 8.98 -3.25
C ASP A 33 -4.65 7.69 -3.11
N LEU A 34 -4.79 7.01 -1.95
CA LEU A 34 -4.11 5.74 -1.70
C LEU A 34 -4.63 4.66 -2.64
N GLU A 35 -5.94 4.62 -2.88
CA GLU A 35 -6.58 3.71 -3.83
C GLU A 35 -6.10 3.96 -5.27
N LEU A 36 -5.94 5.23 -5.66
CA LEU A 36 -5.44 5.60 -6.98
C LEU A 36 -3.96 5.23 -7.15
N LEU A 37 -3.15 5.35 -6.10
CA LEU A 37 -1.77 4.85 -6.07
C LEU A 37 -1.71 3.32 -6.16
N ALA A 38 -2.60 2.63 -5.44
CA ALA A 38 -2.73 1.17 -5.48
C ALA A 38 -3.10 0.67 -6.87
N PHE A 39 -4.07 1.32 -7.53
CA PHE A 39 -4.49 1.01 -8.89
C PHE A 39 -3.38 1.25 -9.92
N LYS A 40 -2.64 2.36 -9.82
CA LYS A 40 -1.49 2.59 -10.70
C LYS A 40 -0.42 1.52 -10.50
N TRP A 41 -0.16 1.16 -9.26
CA TRP A 41 0.83 0.15 -8.93
C TRP A 41 0.41 -1.24 -9.44
N SER A 42 -0.85 -1.64 -9.27
CA SER A 42 -1.35 -2.95 -9.72
C SER A 42 -1.33 -3.11 -11.24
N ASN A 43 -1.50 -2.03 -12.00
CA ASN A 43 -1.40 -2.07 -13.46
C ASN A 43 0.04 -2.09 -13.98
N ASN A 44 0.99 -1.58 -13.20
CA ASN A 44 2.39 -1.44 -13.63
C ASN A 44 3.29 -2.56 -13.10
N ILE A 45 2.85 -3.32 -12.10
CA ILE A 45 3.65 -4.41 -11.55
C ILE A 45 3.64 -5.62 -12.46
N ASP A 46 4.81 -6.21 -12.65
CA ASP A 46 4.95 -7.51 -13.28
C ASP A 46 4.40 -8.60 -12.35
N LYS A 47 3.25 -9.18 -12.73
CA LYS A 47 2.55 -10.19 -11.94
C LYS A 47 3.37 -11.47 -11.75
N LEU A 48 4.28 -11.79 -12.67
CA LEU A 48 5.16 -12.97 -12.56
C LEU A 48 6.16 -12.84 -11.40
N ARG A 49 6.39 -11.62 -10.92
CA ARG A 49 7.29 -11.34 -9.80
C ARG A 49 6.62 -11.42 -8.44
N ILE A 50 5.29 -11.57 -8.40
CA ILE A 50 4.53 -11.74 -7.17
C ILE A 50 4.53 -13.21 -6.81
N LEU A 51 5.32 -13.59 -5.82
CA LEU A 51 5.41 -14.98 -5.38
C LEU A 51 4.43 -15.21 -4.23
N HIS A 52 3.56 -16.21 -4.38
CA HIS A 52 2.76 -16.70 -3.27
C HIS A 52 3.61 -17.62 -2.39
N ARG A 53 3.47 -17.46 -1.08
CA ARG A 53 4.39 -18.06 -0.11
C ARG A 53 3.68 -19.10 0.74
N PHE A 54 2.81 -18.66 1.65
CA PHE A 54 2.00 -19.51 2.53
C PHE A 54 0.78 -18.71 3.03
N ASP A 55 -0.35 -19.39 3.23
CA ASP A 55 -1.64 -18.82 3.61
C ASP A 55 -2.07 -17.63 2.72
N SER A 56 -1.99 -16.42 3.28
CA SER A 56 -2.42 -15.17 2.68
C SER A 56 -1.27 -14.19 2.40
N TRP A 57 -0.01 -14.62 2.56
CA TRP A 57 1.16 -13.76 2.36
C TRP A 57 1.80 -13.95 0.98
N TYR A 58 2.17 -12.82 0.38
CA TYR A 58 2.84 -12.72 -0.91
C TYR A 58 4.16 -12.00 -0.75
N ILE A 59 5.19 -12.44 -1.47
CA ILE A 59 6.48 -11.77 -1.57
C ILE A 59 6.48 -10.93 -2.84
N ILE A 60 6.78 -9.65 -2.68
CA ILE A 60 6.85 -8.68 -3.77
C ILE A 60 8.23 -8.04 -3.75
N PRO A 61 9.02 -8.10 -4.82
CA PRO A 61 10.31 -7.43 -4.85
C PRO A 61 10.15 -5.92 -4.68
N SER A 62 11.08 -5.31 -3.95
CA SER A 62 11.18 -3.86 -3.89
C SER A 62 11.68 -3.33 -5.24
N SER A 63 11.43 -2.05 -5.52
CA SER A 63 11.88 -1.42 -6.76
C SER A 63 13.40 -1.40 -6.94
N ASN A 64 14.16 -1.57 -5.84
CA ASN A 64 15.63 -1.62 -5.84
C ASN A 64 16.16 -3.02 -5.53
N SER A 65 15.38 -4.08 -5.80
CA SER A 65 15.79 -5.45 -5.51
C SER A 65 16.91 -5.90 -6.47
N PHE A 66 18.10 -6.14 -5.95
CA PHE A 66 19.15 -6.86 -6.67
C PHE A 66 18.97 -8.39 -6.59
N ILE A 67 18.10 -8.84 -5.68
CA ILE A 67 17.83 -10.26 -5.42
C ILE A 67 16.62 -10.70 -6.26
N THR A 68 16.73 -11.87 -6.88
CA THR A 68 15.61 -12.45 -7.62
C THR A 68 14.50 -12.90 -6.66
N PRO A 69 13.22 -12.84 -7.06
CA PRO A 69 12.13 -13.29 -6.20
C PRO A 69 12.32 -14.72 -5.66
N ALA A 70 12.85 -15.64 -6.48
CA ALA A 70 13.10 -17.03 -6.08
C ALA A 70 14.12 -17.13 -4.94
N VAL A 71 15.22 -16.38 -5.00
CA VAL A 71 16.23 -16.33 -3.94
C VAL A 71 15.63 -15.69 -2.68
N SER A 72 14.86 -14.60 -2.82
CA SER A 72 14.17 -13.97 -1.68
C SER A 72 13.20 -14.94 -0.99
N LEU A 73 12.50 -15.78 -1.76
CA LEU A 73 11.61 -16.81 -1.24
C LEU A 73 12.38 -17.89 -0.46
N GLN A 74 13.44 -18.43 -1.07
CA GLN A 74 14.30 -19.46 -0.46
C GLN A 74 14.92 -18.96 0.84
N MET A 75 15.50 -17.76 0.85
CA MET A 75 16.15 -17.18 2.04
C MET A 75 15.17 -17.04 3.21
N TYR A 76 13.94 -16.59 2.96
CA TYR A 76 12.96 -16.60 4.04
C TYR A 76 12.61 -18.02 4.44
N GLN A 77 12.31 -18.92 3.50
CA GLN A 77 11.90 -20.30 3.85
C GLN A 77 12.90 -20.98 4.79
N LEU A 78 14.19 -20.76 4.54
CA LEU A 78 15.27 -21.28 5.38
C LEU A 78 15.48 -20.48 6.66
N GLN A 79 15.02 -19.22 6.71
CA GLN A 79 15.27 -18.26 7.81
C GLN A 79 16.75 -18.18 8.20
N GLN A 80 17.62 -18.28 7.21
CA GLN A 80 19.07 -18.34 7.40
C GLN A 80 19.70 -17.14 6.71
N TRP A 81 20.44 -16.37 7.50
CA TRP A 81 21.29 -15.27 7.06
C TRP A 81 22.64 -15.43 7.74
N ILE A 82 23.72 -15.25 6.99
CA ILE A 82 25.09 -15.39 7.50
C ILE A 82 25.44 -14.19 8.37
N SER A 83 24.90 -13.01 8.06
CA SER A 83 25.12 -11.77 8.81
C SER A 83 23.86 -10.92 8.94
N PHE A 84 23.88 -9.98 9.89
CA PHE A 84 22.81 -8.99 10.04
C PHE A 84 22.67 -8.09 8.81
N ASP A 85 23.77 -7.72 8.15
CA ASP A 85 23.74 -6.92 6.93
C ASP A 85 23.05 -7.65 5.78
N GLU A 86 23.27 -8.97 5.66
CA GLU A 86 22.59 -9.80 4.69
C GLU A 86 21.08 -9.86 4.97
N PHE A 87 20.69 -10.01 6.23
CA PHE A 87 19.29 -9.92 6.65
C PHE A 87 18.66 -8.58 6.27
N VAL A 88 19.34 -7.46 6.56
CA VAL A 88 18.84 -6.11 6.24
C VAL A 88 18.76 -5.90 4.72
N ALA A 89 19.74 -6.39 3.96
CA ALA A 89 19.73 -6.33 2.50
C ALA A 89 18.55 -7.13 1.92
N TRP A 90 18.34 -8.36 2.43
CA TRP A 90 17.19 -9.18 2.06
C TRP A 90 15.86 -8.49 2.41
N LEU A 91 15.73 -7.93 3.61
CA LEU A 91 14.51 -7.23 4.06
C LEU A 91 14.21 -5.98 3.21
N LYS A 92 15.23 -5.28 2.72
CA LYS A 92 15.07 -4.15 1.80
C LYS A 92 14.80 -4.57 0.36
N SER A 93 15.15 -5.81 -0.01
CA SER A 93 14.99 -6.33 -1.37
C SER A 93 13.56 -6.77 -1.68
N CYS A 94 12.74 -7.07 -0.67
CA CYS A 94 11.38 -7.56 -0.89
C CYS A 94 10.43 -7.14 0.23
N TRP A 95 9.15 -7.06 -0.09
CA TRP A 95 8.06 -6.79 0.83
C TRP A 95 7.20 -8.03 0.97
N LEU A 96 6.85 -8.37 2.20
CA LEU A 96 5.81 -9.33 2.51
C LEU A 96 4.49 -8.57 2.57
N VAL A 97 3.49 -9.06 1.85
CA VAL A 97 2.23 -8.37 1.68
C VAL A 97 1.08 -9.34 1.91
N CYS A 98 0.21 -8.98 2.86
CA CYS A 98 -1.07 -9.64 3.10
C CYS A 98 -2.18 -8.72 2.54
N PRO A 99 -3.02 -9.19 1.60
CA PRO A 99 -4.06 -8.37 0.98
C PRO A 99 -5.00 -7.74 2.01
N LEU A 100 -5.22 -6.43 1.91
CA LEU A 100 -6.08 -5.62 2.80
C LEU A 100 -5.74 -5.66 4.31
N ASN A 101 -4.61 -6.23 4.70
CA ASN A 101 -4.27 -6.38 6.11
C ASN A 101 -2.95 -5.66 6.43
N SER A 102 -1.82 -6.17 5.93
CA SER A 102 -0.51 -5.70 6.36
C SER A 102 0.54 -5.80 5.26
N CYS A 103 1.58 -4.96 5.37
CA CYS A 103 2.71 -4.97 4.45
C CYS A 103 3.98 -4.54 5.16
N THR A 104 5.11 -5.21 4.89
CA THR A 104 6.41 -4.87 5.50
C THR A 104 7.13 -3.71 4.83
N CYS A 105 6.53 -3.05 3.83
CA CYS A 105 7.12 -1.83 3.30
C CYS A 105 7.02 -0.68 4.33
N PRO A 106 7.86 0.37 4.24
CA PRO A 106 7.87 1.45 5.22
C PRO A 106 6.51 2.12 5.44
N SER A 107 5.74 2.32 4.36
CA SER A 107 4.38 2.87 4.46
C SER A 107 3.40 1.91 5.15
N GLY A 108 3.50 0.61 4.90
CA GLY A 108 2.65 -0.39 5.53
C GLY A 108 2.95 -0.54 7.02
N LEU A 109 4.23 -0.52 7.40
CA LEU A 109 4.62 -0.55 8.82
C LEU A 109 4.18 0.71 9.57
N LYS A 110 4.22 1.88 8.92
CA LYS A 110 3.85 3.17 9.55
C LYS A 110 2.34 3.39 9.62
N TYR A 111 1.62 3.06 8.56
CA TYR A 111 0.19 3.41 8.41
C TYR A 111 -0.73 2.19 8.44
N TYR A 112 -0.19 0.99 8.68
CA TYR A 112 -0.86 -0.31 8.63
C TYR A 112 -1.36 -0.73 7.23
N ILE A 113 -1.83 0.21 6.43
CA ILE A 113 -2.28 0.01 5.05
C ILE A 113 -1.39 0.76 4.05
N CYS A 114 -1.16 0.16 2.88
CA CYS A 114 -0.36 0.77 1.83
C CYS A 114 -0.84 0.38 0.43
N LYS A 115 -0.29 1.06 -0.59
CA LYS A 115 -0.62 0.79 -1.99
C LYS A 115 -0.39 -0.67 -2.41
N HIS A 116 0.59 -1.36 -1.81
CA HIS A 116 0.88 -2.76 -2.14
C HIS A 116 -0.21 -3.69 -1.61
N SER A 117 -0.65 -3.51 -0.35
CA SER A 117 -1.71 -4.34 0.25
C SER A 117 -3.05 -4.20 -0.48
N ILE A 118 -3.41 -2.98 -0.88
CA ILE A 118 -4.64 -2.70 -1.63
C ILE A 118 -4.50 -3.14 -3.08
N GLY A 119 -3.38 -2.80 -3.73
CA GLY A 119 -3.15 -3.14 -5.13
C GLY A 119 -3.07 -4.64 -5.35
N LEU A 120 -2.51 -5.38 -4.40
CA LEU A 120 -2.49 -6.84 -4.42
C LEU A 120 -3.91 -7.39 -4.27
N ALA A 121 -4.73 -6.81 -3.40
CA ALA A 121 -6.13 -7.19 -3.28
C ALA A 121 -6.92 -6.93 -4.58
N MET A 122 -6.65 -5.82 -5.28
CA MET A 122 -7.20 -5.56 -6.61
C MET A 122 -6.78 -6.61 -7.63
N LEU A 123 -5.49 -6.99 -7.64
CA LEU A 123 -4.98 -8.05 -8.54
C LEU A 123 -5.62 -9.41 -8.30
N LEU A 124 -5.94 -9.71 -7.04
CA LEU A 124 -6.60 -10.94 -6.62
C LEU A 124 -8.14 -10.85 -6.71
N ASN A 125 -8.69 -9.77 -7.27
CA ASN A 125 -10.14 -9.49 -7.32
C ASN A 125 -10.84 -9.53 -5.94
N LYS A 126 -10.11 -9.25 -4.86
CA LYS A 126 -10.63 -9.17 -3.48
C LYS A 126 -11.03 -7.75 -3.07
N TYR A 127 -10.78 -6.77 -3.94
CA TYR A 127 -11.08 -5.37 -3.69
C TYR A 127 -11.50 -4.68 -4.99
N GLU A 128 -12.67 -4.02 -4.97
CA GLU A 128 -13.17 -3.23 -6.08
C GLU A 128 -12.91 -1.73 -5.85
N VAL A 129 -12.44 -1.06 -6.90
CA VAL A 129 -12.14 0.38 -6.86
C VAL A 129 -13.43 1.19 -6.68
N ASN A 130 -13.46 2.09 -5.70
CA ASN A 130 -14.55 3.05 -5.48
C ASN A 130 -14.89 3.84 -6.76
N GLY A 131 -16.19 4.09 -6.98
CA GLY A 131 -16.70 4.93 -8.06
C GLY A 131 -16.02 6.31 -8.19
N LYS A 132 -15.70 7.00 -7.08
CA LYS A 132 -14.96 8.28 -7.10
C LYS A 132 -13.57 8.14 -7.71
N THR A 133 -12.83 7.10 -7.32
CA THR A 133 -11.51 6.79 -7.86
C THR A 133 -11.62 6.38 -9.33
N ARG A 134 -12.65 5.59 -9.68
CA ARG A 134 -12.95 5.22 -11.08
C ARG A 134 -13.21 6.45 -11.95
N LEU A 135 -13.97 7.43 -11.46
CA LEU A 135 -14.20 8.70 -12.15
C LEU A 135 -12.90 9.49 -12.33
N GLN A 136 -12.03 9.55 -11.33
CA GLN A 136 -10.72 10.20 -11.46
C GLN A 136 -9.81 9.49 -12.48
N LEU A 137 -9.88 8.16 -12.58
CA LEU A 137 -9.16 7.38 -13.59
C LEU A 137 -9.69 7.68 -15.01
N LEU A 138 -11.01 7.79 -15.18
CA LEU A 138 -11.66 8.14 -16.45
C LEU A 138 -11.43 9.60 -16.87
N GLY A 139 -11.40 10.52 -15.90
CA GLY A 139 -11.21 11.96 -16.10
C GLY A 139 -9.80 12.33 -16.61
N LYS A 140 -8.84 11.41 -16.57
CA LYS A 140 -7.52 11.57 -17.22
C LYS A 140 -7.51 11.15 -18.69
N ARG A 141 -8.67 11.08 -19.35
CA ARG A 141 -8.76 11.10 -20.81
C ARG A 141 -7.94 12.29 -21.31
N ARG A 142 -6.82 11.98 -21.99
CA ARG A 142 -5.84 12.87 -22.63
C ARG A 142 -6.36 14.31 -22.72
N GLY A 143 -5.69 15.25 -22.06
CA GLY A 143 -5.90 16.66 -22.37
C GLY A 143 -5.89 16.77 -23.89
N LYS A 144 -7.03 17.19 -24.47
CA LYS A 144 -7.22 17.26 -25.92
C LYS A 144 -6.01 18.00 -26.47
N GLY A 145 -5.07 17.26 -27.05
CA GLY A 145 -4.05 17.85 -27.89
C GLY A 145 -4.83 18.66 -28.91
N ARG A 146 -4.71 19.97 -28.88
CA ARG A 146 -5.24 20.84 -29.92
C ARG A 146 -4.75 20.24 -31.23
N SER A 147 -5.67 19.75 -32.06
CA SER A 147 -5.28 19.16 -33.36
C SER A 147 -4.42 20.22 -34.04
N LYS A 148 -3.14 19.92 -34.31
CA LYS A 148 -2.31 20.79 -35.15
C LYS A 148 -3.09 20.89 -36.46
N ARG A 149 -3.58 22.09 -36.79
CA ARG A 149 -4.19 22.36 -38.10
C ARG A 149 -3.24 21.81 -39.16
N VAL A 150 -3.68 20.76 -39.86
CA VAL A 150 -3.02 20.31 -41.07
C VAL A 150 -3.03 21.52 -42.00
N ARG A 151 -1.86 22.09 -42.30
CA ARG A 151 -1.75 23.07 -43.37
C ARG A 151 -2.00 22.29 -44.66
N THR A 152 -3.13 22.55 -45.30
CA THR A 152 -3.37 22.20 -46.70
C THR A 152 -2.18 22.72 -47.51
N ALA A 153 -1.39 21.81 -48.08
CA ALA A 153 -0.50 22.18 -49.17
C ALA A 153 -1.41 22.61 -50.33
N LEU A 154 -1.32 23.88 -50.72
CA LEU A 154 -1.89 24.34 -51.98
C LEU A 154 -1.20 23.56 -53.09
N LEU A 155 -1.97 22.76 -53.83
CA LEU A 155 -1.59 22.38 -55.19
C LEU A 155 -1.73 23.65 -56.04
N SER A 156 -0.59 24.22 -56.43
CA SER A 156 -0.44 25.19 -57.51
C SER A 156 0.90 24.94 -58.18
#